data_AF-A0A662RCL6-F1
#
_entry.id   AF-A0A662RCL6-F1
#
_cell.length_a   1.000
_cell.length_b   1.000
_cell.length_c   1.000
_cell.angle_alpha   90.00
_cell.angle_beta   90.00
_cell.angle_gamma   90.00
#
_symmetry.space_group_name_H-M   'P 1'
#
loop_
_entity.id
_entity.type
_entity.pdbx_description
1 polymer ?
#
loop_
_entity_poly.entity_id
_entity_poly.type
_entity_poly.pdbx_seq_one_letter_code
_entity_poly.pdbx_strand_id
1 'polypeptide(L)'
;MTRHSPTTETRTVLRTILSAGVLVVLLVLVCLGTAAAACPNDENMGTVNFRGGVTGKPIIDLIGVDGVNVRVDEILSDPTGNLSIGDVVTVGYPTVPPFADIDATVGDLVEVCGEYCGVEEPQDWSGVGDHMVWLHAPDHFYMKLDTVNFRGVVTGEPVIDATGAGGVNVRIDEILSDPTGNLTIGEVVTVGYPIVPPFVYISVAVGDRVEVCGEYRDIEEIPDWWSGVGEHWVWLHEADHFCRLLSPTAAASSATGTPRDSYQDNEDIYVMGSGFPSGTDVHIFVVVDRDWNDGDPIPSQGVVAVSDGTVSTSGDVGPVLVWQEPLVSGEYDIVIDANQNDIYDIAIDGLDSGSPGFVVTSAKPVPALTSIEVIVLVGLLCVIGVIRIRRRFE
;
A
#
# COMPACT_ATOMS: atom_id res chain seq x y z
N MET A 1 -29.68 17.50 81.39
CA MET A 1 -28.93 17.24 80.14
C MET A 1 -29.93 16.80 79.08
N THR A 2 -30.43 17.74 78.28
CA THR A 2 -31.38 17.49 77.19
C THR A 2 -30.60 17.31 75.89
N ARG A 3 -30.62 16.08 75.33
CA ARG A 3 -30.07 15.79 74.00
C ARG A 3 -31.02 16.38 72.95
N HIS A 4 -30.56 17.37 72.20
CA HIS A 4 -31.28 17.84 71.02
C HIS A 4 -31.16 16.81 69.89
N SER A 5 -32.30 16.45 69.31
CA SER A 5 -32.35 15.65 68.09
C SER A 5 -31.84 16.49 66.90
N PRO A 6 -31.06 15.90 65.99
CA PRO A 6 -30.57 16.59 64.81
C PRO A 6 -31.75 17.07 63.96
N THR A 7 -31.67 18.33 63.52
CA THR A 7 -32.68 18.97 62.67
C THR A 7 -32.70 18.34 61.28
N THR A 8 -33.82 18.47 60.60
CA THR A 8 -34.12 17.84 59.30
C THR A 8 -33.06 18.12 58.24
N GLU A 9 -32.37 19.27 58.30
CA GLU A 9 -31.27 19.61 57.38
C GLU A 9 -30.05 18.71 57.54
N THR A 10 -29.71 18.28 58.77
CA THR A 10 -28.55 17.40 59.00
C THR A 10 -28.77 16.00 58.42
N ARG A 11 -30.03 15.56 58.30
CA ARG A 11 -30.39 14.26 57.69
C ARG A 11 -30.30 14.29 56.16
N THR A 12 -30.55 15.43 55.53
CA THR A 12 -30.47 15.55 54.07
C THR A 12 -29.01 15.58 53.61
N VAL A 13 -28.14 16.32 54.30
CA VAL A 13 -26.70 16.39 53.96
C VAL A 13 -26.02 15.04 54.14
N LEU A 14 -26.37 14.28 55.20
CA LEU A 14 -25.80 12.95 55.42
C LEU A 14 -26.22 11.93 54.34
N ARG A 15 -27.45 12.02 53.82
CA ARG A 15 -27.93 11.16 52.72
C ARG A 15 -27.23 11.46 51.40
N THR A 16 -26.96 12.74 51.11
CA THR A 16 -26.23 13.11 49.89
C THR A 16 -24.77 12.65 49.94
N ILE A 17 -24.10 12.81 51.08
CA ILE A 17 -22.70 12.36 51.26
C ILE A 17 -22.59 10.82 51.22
N LEU A 18 -23.53 10.09 51.84
CA LEU A 18 -23.58 8.63 51.73
C LEU A 18 -23.89 8.16 50.30
N SER A 19 -24.72 8.87 49.53
CA SER A 19 -25.00 8.50 48.13
C SER A 19 -23.80 8.76 47.20
N ALA A 20 -23.07 9.85 47.41
CA ALA A 20 -21.87 10.16 46.63
C ALA A 20 -20.69 9.24 47.00
N GLY A 21 -20.52 8.93 48.29
CA GLY A 21 -19.50 7.99 48.76
C GLY A 21 -19.75 6.56 48.28
N VAL A 22 -21.01 6.09 48.30
CA VAL A 22 -21.37 4.76 47.78
C VAL A 22 -21.21 4.70 46.26
N LEU A 23 -21.52 5.77 45.52
CA LEU A 23 -21.30 5.83 44.08
C LEU A 23 -19.81 5.82 43.72
N VAL A 24 -18.95 6.54 44.46
CA VAL A 24 -17.50 6.55 44.25
C VAL A 24 -16.88 5.20 44.63
N VAL A 25 -17.35 4.55 45.70
CA VAL A 25 -16.88 3.19 46.06
C VAL A 25 -17.38 2.16 45.04
N LEU A 26 -18.58 2.27 44.49
CA LEU A 26 -19.04 1.41 43.39
C LEU A 26 -18.29 1.68 42.08
N LEU A 27 -17.97 2.93 41.75
CA LEU A 27 -17.18 3.27 40.57
C LEU A 27 -15.74 2.76 40.72
N VAL A 28 -15.16 2.87 41.91
CA VAL A 28 -13.82 2.34 42.23
C VAL A 28 -13.82 0.81 42.30
N LEU A 29 -14.88 0.15 42.76
CA LEU A 29 -15.01 -1.31 42.70
C LEU A 29 -15.31 -1.85 41.30
N VAL A 30 -15.96 -1.09 40.43
CA VAL A 30 -16.10 -1.44 39.01
C VAL A 30 -14.77 -1.23 38.27
N CYS A 31 -14.01 -0.17 38.59
CA CYS A 31 -12.66 0.05 38.04
C CYS A 31 -11.58 -0.87 38.62
N LEU A 32 -11.75 -1.44 39.82
CA LEU A 32 -10.82 -2.40 40.43
C LEU A 32 -11.28 -3.87 40.26
N GLY A 33 -12.51 -4.09 39.79
CA GLY A 33 -13.13 -5.40 39.59
C GLY A 33 -12.90 -6.00 38.21
N THR A 34 -12.45 -5.21 37.24
CA THR A 34 -11.73 -5.75 36.08
C THR A 34 -10.31 -6.06 36.52
N ALA A 35 -10.18 -7.11 37.34
CA ALA A 35 -8.96 -7.87 37.31
C ALA A 35 -8.83 -8.31 35.85
N ALA A 36 -8.00 -7.60 35.08
CA ALA A 36 -7.45 -8.14 33.86
C ALA A 36 -7.08 -9.58 34.20
N ALA A 37 -7.66 -10.53 33.49
CA ALA A 37 -7.22 -11.92 33.53
C ALA A 37 -5.78 -11.90 33.04
N ALA A 38 -4.88 -11.52 33.94
CA ALA A 38 -3.47 -11.42 33.69
C ALA A 38 -3.06 -12.86 33.45
N CYS A 39 -2.59 -13.14 32.24
CA CYS A 39 -1.95 -14.40 31.95
C CYS A 39 -0.92 -14.64 33.06
N PRO A 40 -0.90 -15.83 33.67
CA PRO A 40 0.00 -16.13 34.77
C PRO A 40 1.43 -15.77 34.35
N ASN A 41 2.08 -14.92 35.17
CA ASN A 41 3.32 -14.18 34.89
C ASN A 41 4.51 -15.06 34.44
N ASP A 42 4.50 -15.58 33.22
CA ASP A 42 5.66 -16.28 32.66
C ASP A 42 6.57 -15.25 31.98
N GLU A 43 7.82 -15.16 32.43
CA GLU A 43 8.79 -14.14 31.99
C GLU A 43 9.28 -14.35 30.55
N ASN A 44 8.63 -15.21 29.79
CA ASN A 44 9.04 -15.63 28.44
C ASN A 44 7.93 -15.47 27.38
N MET A 45 6.97 -14.59 27.64
CA MET A 45 5.91 -14.25 26.68
C MET A 45 6.46 -13.24 25.66
N GLY A 46 6.40 -13.59 24.38
CA GLY A 46 6.83 -12.75 23.27
C GLY A 46 5.64 -12.35 22.39
N THR A 47 5.72 -11.18 21.78
CA THR A 47 4.76 -10.74 20.77
C THR A 47 4.95 -11.56 19.50
N VAL A 48 3.89 -12.21 19.05
CA VAL A 48 3.84 -12.99 17.80
C VAL A 48 2.99 -12.25 16.77
N ASN A 49 3.37 -12.35 15.49
CA ASN A 49 2.60 -11.87 14.36
C ASN A 49 2.49 -12.99 13.31
N PHE A 50 1.26 -13.33 12.92
CA PHE A 50 0.98 -14.37 11.95
C PHE A 50 -0.28 -14.06 11.14
N ARG A 51 -0.43 -14.73 10.00
CA ARG A 51 -1.63 -14.72 9.17
C ARG A 51 -2.27 -16.08 9.12
N GLY A 52 -3.58 -16.11 8.95
CA GLY A 52 -4.31 -17.36 8.92
C GLY A 52 -5.78 -17.24 8.60
N GLY A 53 -6.42 -18.38 8.36
CA GLY A 53 -7.87 -18.49 8.19
C GLY A 53 -8.61 -18.73 9.51
N VAL A 54 -9.69 -17.99 9.76
CA VAL A 54 -10.61 -18.23 10.88
C VAL A 54 -11.29 -19.58 10.70
N THR A 55 -11.16 -20.46 11.69
CA THR A 55 -11.71 -21.83 11.65
C THR A 55 -12.94 -22.01 12.55
N GLY A 56 -13.18 -21.08 13.47
CA GLY A 56 -14.30 -21.17 14.41
C GLY A 56 -14.23 -20.11 15.50
N LYS A 57 -15.27 -20.08 16.34
CA LYS A 57 -15.26 -19.34 17.61
C LYS A 57 -15.15 -20.34 18.76
N PRO A 58 -14.14 -20.24 19.64
CA PRO A 58 -14.07 -21.03 20.86
C PRO A 58 -15.25 -20.69 21.77
N ILE A 59 -15.61 -21.63 22.67
CA ILE A 59 -16.59 -21.34 23.73
C ILE A 59 -15.79 -20.90 24.96
N ILE A 60 -15.78 -19.59 25.21
CA ILE A 60 -15.12 -18.99 26.36
C ILE A 60 -16.18 -18.63 27.41
N ASP A 61 -16.22 -19.35 28.53
CA ASP A 61 -17.14 -19.10 29.64
C ASP A 61 -16.54 -18.11 30.66
N LEU A 62 -15.94 -17.02 30.16
CA LEU A 62 -15.36 -15.97 30.99
C LEU A 62 -16.01 -14.63 30.69
N ILE A 63 -16.58 -14.01 31.72
CA ILE A 63 -17.24 -12.70 31.59
C ILE A 63 -16.22 -11.65 31.11
N GLY A 64 -16.50 -11.02 29.97
CA GLY A 64 -15.71 -9.90 29.46
C GLY A 64 -14.58 -10.30 28.52
N VAL A 65 -14.53 -11.56 28.09
CA VAL A 65 -13.55 -12.08 27.15
C VAL A 65 -14.30 -12.81 26.03
N ASP A 66 -13.84 -12.62 24.81
CA ASP A 66 -14.26 -13.40 23.65
C ASP A 66 -13.01 -13.88 22.90
N GLY A 67 -13.19 -14.73 21.89
CA GLY A 67 -12.07 -15.23 21.12
C GLY A 67 -12.45 -15.81 19.77
N VAL A 68 -11.43 -16.10 18.98
CA VAL A 68 -11.54 -16.67 17.65
C VAL A 68 -10.41 -17.66 17.41
N ASN A 69 -10.72 -18.78 16.76
CA ASN A 69 -9.71 -19.76 16.37
C ASN A 69 -9.22 -19.46 14.96
N VAL A 70 -7.90 -19.29 14.81
CA VAL A 70 -7.24 -18.97 13.54
C VAL A 70 -6.23 -20.06 13.23
N ARG A 71 -6.33 -20.69 12.05
CA ARG A 71 -5.31 -21.62 11.57
C ARG A 71 -4.16 -20.82 10.96
N VAL A 72 -2.96 -20.96 11.48
CA VAL A 72 -1.75 -20.28 10.99
C VAL A 72 -1.41 -20.76 9.59
N ASP A 73 -1.46 -19.86 8.61
CA ASP A 73 -1.06 -20.14 7.23
C ASP A 73 0.33 -19.53 6.94
N GLU A 74 0.69 -18.42 7.58
CA GLU A 74 2.00 -17.76 7.46
C GLU A 74 2.45 -17.16 8.82
N ILE A 75 3.73 -17.29 9.15
CA ILE A 75 4.32 -16.68 10.36
C ILE A 75 5.18 -15.49 9.95
N LEU A 76 4.81 -14.29 10.37
CA LEU A 76 5.53 -13.05 10.07
C LEU A 76 6.62 -12.76 11.11
N SER A 77 6.33 -13.05 12.38
CA SER A 77 7.27 -12.95 13.49
C SER A 77 6.85 -13.88 14.63
N ASP A 78 7.73 -14.79 15.03
CA ASP A 78 7.54 -15.58 16.24
C ASP A 78 8.87 -15.68 17.01
N PRO A 79 9.17 -14.71 17.90
CA PRO A 79 10.37 -14.76 18.72
C PRO A 79 10.33 -15.89 19.76
N THR A 80 9.16 -16.49 20.01
CA THR A 80 9.00 -17.58 20.96
C THR A 80 9.38 -18.93 20.36
N GLY A 81 9.25 -19.07 19.02
CA GLY A 81 9.53 -20.28 18.27
C GLY A 81 8.53 -21.41 18.54
N ASN A 82 7.33 -21.07 19.02
CA ASN A 82 6.31 -22.03 19.43
C ASN A 82 5.19 -22.20 18.40
N LEU A 83 5.06 -21.30 17.43
CA LEU A 83 4.07 -21.40 16.36
C LEU A 83 4.63 -22.15 15.15
N SER A 84 3.79 -22.97 14.54
CA SER A 84 4.03 -23.67 13.29
C SER A 84 2.89 -23.41 12.30
N ILE A 85 3.21 -23.46 11.00
CA ILE A 85 2.20 -23.41 9.95
C ILE A 85 1.28 -24.64 10.09
N GLY A 86 -0.02 -24.39 10.09
CA GLY A 86 -1.09 -25.38 10.29
C GLY A 86 -1.65 -25.42 11.70
N ASP A 87 -0.99 -24.80 12.68
CA ASP A 87 -1.48 -24.74 14.06
C ASP A 87 -2.79 -23.97 14.13
N VAL A 88 -3.69 -24.36 15.03
CA VAL A 88 -4.89 -23.59 15.35
C VAL A 88 -4.62 -22.80 16.62
N VAL A 89 -4.58 -21.48 16.49
CA VAL A 89 -4.33 -20.52 17.57
C VAL A 89 -5.65 -19.90 17.99
N THR A 90 -5.98 -19.98 19.28
CA THR A 90 -7.05 -19.16 19.85
C THR A 90 -6.54 -17.76 20.13
N VAL A 91 -7.13 -16.80 19.44
CA VAL A 91 -6.91 -15.38 19.67
C VAL A 91 -7.96 -14.89 20.64
N GLY A 92 -7.55 -14.68 21.89
CA GLY A 92 -8.41 -14.15 22.95
C GLY A 92 -8.30 -12.63 23.06
N TYR A 93 -9.42 -11.97 23.33
CA TYR A 93 -9.47 -10.51 23.44
C TYR A 93 -10.55 -10.04 24.43
N PRO A 94 -10.36 -8.87 25.06
CA PRO A 94 -11.35 -8.32 25.97
C PRO A 94 -12.55 -7.77 25.19
N THR A 95 -13.77 -7.95 25.70
CA THR A 95 -15.00 -7.41 25.07
C THR A 95 -15.21 -5.91 25.34
N VAL A 96 -14.11 -5.16 25.50
CA VAL A 96 -14.12 -3.72 25.67
C VAL A 96 -13.21 -3.08 24.62
N PRO A 97 -13.45 -1.82 24.22
CA PRO A 97 -12.62 -1.15 23.23
C PRO A 97 -11.13 -1.21 23.57
N PRO A 98 -10.23 -1.37 22.56
CA PRO A 98 -10.52 -1.31 21.12
C PRO A 98 -10.98 -2.65 20.49
N PHE A 99 -11.08 -3.74 21.25
CA PHE A 99 -11.29 -5.09 20.70
C PHE A 99 -12.73 -5.62 20.83
N ALA A 100 -13.66 -4.79 21.31
CA ALA A 100 -15.06 -5.21 21.54
C ALA A 100 -15.80 -5.65 20.27
N ASP A 101 -15.31 -5.21 19.10
CA ASP A 101 -16.02 -5.31 17.83
C ASP A 101 -15.26 -6.16 16.81
N ILE A 102 -14.49 -7.16 17.25
CA ILE A 102 -13.88 -8.13 16.33
C ILE A 102 -14.99 -8.95 15.66
N ASP A 103 -15.26 -8.63 14.40
CA ASP A 103 -16.18 -9.38 13.54
C ASP A 103 -15.40 -10.46 12.78
N ALA A 104 -15.37 -11.65 13.36
CA ALA A 104 -14.72 -12.82 12.78
C ALA A 104 -15.75 -13.85 12.32
N THR A 105 -15.69 -14.22 11.04
CA THR A 105 -16.49 -15.28 10.42
C THR A 105 -15.58 -16.42 9.98
N VAL A 106 -16.07 -17.67 10.08
CA VAL A 106 -15.33 -18.85 9.61
C VAL A 106 -15.04 -18.70 8.12
N GLY A 107 -13.77 -18.80 7.74
CA GLY A 107 -13.28 -18.58 6.38
C GLY A 107 -12.55 -17.26 6.19
N ASP A 108 -12.73 -16.27 7.08
CA ASP A 108 -12.02 -14.99 6.99
C ASP A 108 -10.51 -15.20 7.05
N LEU A 109 -9.77 -14.54 6.18
CA LEU A 109 -8.32 -14.44 6.29
C LEU A 109 -7.98 -13.25 7.18
N VAL A 110 -7.06 -13.43 8.11
CA VAL A 110 -6.71 -12.41 9.10
C VAL A 110 -5.22 -12.34 9.35
N GLU A 111 -4.74 -11.16 9.75
CA GLU A 111 -3.44 -10.94 10.37
C GLU A 111 -3.64 -10.64 11.86
N VAL A 112 -2.87 -11.32 12.69
CA VAL A 112 -2.97 -11.26 14.15
C VAL A 112 -1.61 -10.92 14.72
N CYS A 113 -1.55 -9.83 15.47
CA CYS A 113 -0.40 -9.47 16.29
C CYS A 113 -0.83 -9.41 17.76
N GLY A 114 -0.23 -10.25 18.60
CA GLY A 114 -0.58 -10.32 20.02
C GLY A 114 0.50 -10.98 20.86
N GLU A 115 0.27 -11.07 22.16
CA GLU A 115 1.20 -11.74 23.07
C GLU A 115 0.90 -13.23 23.11
N TYR A 116 1.91 -14.07 22.90
CA TYR A 116 1.76 -15.52 23.00
C TYR A 116 1.67 -15.96 24.46
N CYS A 117 0.64 -16.74 24.80
CA CYS A 117 0.34 -17.14 26.17
C CYS A 117 0.51 -18.63 26.46
N GLY A 118 1.02 -19.40 25.50
CA GLY A 118 1.23 -20.83 25.68
C GLY A 118 0.01 -21.68 25.37
N VAL A 119 0.07 -22.93 25.85
CA VAL A 119 -0.85 -24.04 25.53
C VAL A 119 -1.69 -24.48 26.72
N GLU A 120 -1.55 -23.82 27.88
CA GLU A 120 -2.30 -24.23 29.08
C GLU A 120 -3.76 -23.85 28.93
N GLU A 121 -4.60 -24.84 28.62
CA GLU A 121 -6.06 -24.75 28.71
C GLU A 121 -6.43 -24.22 30.11
N PRO A 122 -7.03 -23.04 30.23
CA PRO A 122 -7.75 -22.69 31.45
C PRO A 122 -8.77 -23.82 31.69
N GLN A 123 -8.84 -24.37 32.92
CA GLN A 123 -9.63 -25.57 33.24
C GLN A 123 -11.12 -25.51 32.84
N ASP A 124 -11.62 -24.32 32.47
CA ASP A 124 -13.02 -24.05 32.13
C ASP A 124 -13.24 -23.68 30.65
N TRP A 125 -12.22 -23.74 29.77
CA TRP A 125 -12.39 -23.37 28.36
C TRP A 125 -12.50 -24.61 27.48
N SER A 126 -13.40 -24.58 26.50
CA SER A 126 -13.58 -25.70 25.56
C SER A 126 -13.48 -25.23 24.11
N GLY A 127 -12.82 -26.03 23.27
CA GLY A 127 -12.60 -25.68 21.87
C GLY A 127 -11.52 -24.62 21.64
N VAL A 128 -10.64 -24.41 22.62
CA VAL A 128 -9.40 -23.64 22.46
C VAL A 128 -8.46 -24.45 21.55
N GLY A 129 -7.73 -23.76 20.67
CA GLY A 129 -6.68 -24.37 19.88
C GLY A 129 -5.48 -24.78 20.75
N ASP A 130 -4.49 -25.42 20.13
CA ASP A 130 -3.29 -25.88 20.82
C ASP A 130 -2.46 -24.72 21.39
N HIS A 131 -2.69 -23.51 20.90
CA HIS A 131 -1.96 -22.29 21.25
C HIS A 131 -2.92 -21.14 21.55
N MET A 132 -2.53 -20.23 22.44
CA MET A 132 -3.27 -19.02 22.73
C MET A 132 -2.45 -17.77 22.49
N VAL A 133 -3.08 -16.76 21.87
CA VAL A 133 -2.53 -15.41 21.67
C VAL A 133 -3.54 -14.40 22.23
N TRP A 134 -3.05 -13.43 23.00
CA TRP A 134 -3.91 -12.47 23.70
C TRP A 134 -3.75 -11.04 23.18
N LEU A 135 -4.86 -10.38 22.85
CA LEU A 135 -4.91 -8.99 22.41
C LEU A 135 -5.24 -8.09 23.60
N HIS A 136 -4.29 -7.28 24.06
CA HIS A 136 -4.51 -6.41 25.23
C HIS A 136 -3.66 -5.15 25.23
N ALA A 137 -2.52 -5.17 24.55
CA ALA A 137 -1.68 -3.99 24.40
C ALA A 137 -2.14 -3.12 23.21
N PRO A 138 -1.84 -1.81 23.20
CA PRO A 138 -2.27 -0.89 22.14
C PRO A 138 -1.70 -1.20 20.75
N ASP A 139 -0.59 -1.94 20.67
CA ASP A 139 0.07 -2.40 19.46
C ASP A 139 -0.34 -3.82 19.04
N HIS A 140 -1.20 -4.48 19.81
CA HIS A 140 -1.84 -5.73 19.40
C HIS A 140 -3.00 -5.42 18.44
N PHE A 141 -3.20 -6.28 17.45
CA PHE A 141 -4.28 -6.11 16.50
C PHE A 141 -4.79 -7.45 15.98
N TYR A 142 -6.05 -7.41 15.56
CA TYR A 142 -6.71 -8.41 14.74
C TYR A 142 -7.21 -7.66 13.51
N MET A 143 -6.70 -8.00 12.34
CA MET A 143 -7.01 -7.30 11.10
C MET A 143 -7.53 -8.31 10.08
N LYS A 144 -8.75 -8.09 9.59
CA LYS A 144 -9.29 -8.88 8.49
C LYS A 144 -8.54 -8.51 7.20
N LEU A 145 -8.11 -9.52 6.46
CA LEU A 145 -7.40 -9.43 5.19
C LEU A 145 -8.38 -9.71 4.04
N ASP A 146 -9.49 -8.98 4.00
CA ASP A 146 -10.47 -9.02 2.92
C ASP A 146 -10.28 -7.86 1.93
N THR A 147 -9.42 -6.90 2.27
CA THR A 147 -9.08 -5.80 1.38
C THR A 147 -8.11 -6.26 0.30
N VAL A 148 -8.52 -6.07 -0.95
CA VAL A 148 -7.67 -6.21 -2.14
C VAL A 148 -7.18 -4.84 -2.58
N ASN A 149 -5.96 -4.78 -3.08
CA ASN A 149 -5.37 -3.59 -3.68
C ASN A 149 -4.78 -3.94 -5.05
N PHE A 150 -5.22 -3.24 -6.09
CA PHE A 150 -4.74 -3.44 -7.46
C PHE A 150 -4.75 -2.13 -8.25
N ARG A 151 -4.00 -2.13 -9.35
CA ARG A 151 -4.05 -1.08 -10.36
C ARG A 151 -4.64 -1.61 -11.65
N GLY A 152 -5.35 -0.74 -12.35
CA GLY A 152 -6.04 -1.13 -13.56
C GLY A 152 -6.48 0.04 -14.41
N VAL A 153 -7.20 -0.28 -15.47
CA VAL A 153 -7.78 0.69 -16.41
C VAL A 153 -9.29 0.58 -16.39
N VAL A 154 -9.98 1.71 -16.29
CA VAL A 154 -11.43 1.77 -16.36
C VAL A 154 -11.89 1.38 -17.78
N THR A 155 -12.74 0.35 -17.87
CA THR A 155 -13.19 -0.24 -19.14
C THR A 155 -14.64 0.07 -19.49
N GLY A 156 -15.42 0.57 -18.53
CA GLY A 156 -16.82 0.92 -18.71
C GLY A 156 -17.17 2.22 -18.01
N GLU A 157 -18.15 2.94 -18.56
CA GLU A 157 -18.68 4.16 -17.94
C GLU A 157 -19.19 3.87 -16.53
N PRO A 158 -18.92 4.74 -15.53
CA PRO A 158 -19.49 4.59 -14.21
C PRO A 158 -21.02 4.53 -14.28
N VAL A 159 -21.58 3.48 -13.68
CA VAL A 159 -23.03 3.30 -13.60
C VAL A 159 -23.48 3.75 -12.22
N ILE A 160 -24.41 4.69 -12.19
CA ILE A 160 -25.11 5.11 -10.97
C ILE A 160 -26.50 4.48 -10.99
N ASP A 161 -26.83 3.70 -9.96
CA ASP A 161 -28.17 3.14 -9.81
C ASP A 161 -29.10 4.02 -8.98
N ALA A 162 -30.39 3.70 -9.02
CA ALA A 162 -31.44 4.42 -8.31
C ALA A 162 -31.42 4.20 -6.79
N THR A 163 -30.66 3.20 -6.33
CA THR A 163 -30.54 2.77 -4.92
C THR A 163 -29.44 3.52 -4.19
N GLY A 164 -28.70 4.40 -4.88
CA GLY A 164 -27.64 5.19 -4.27
C GLY A 164 -26.32 4.43 -4.16
N ALA A 165 -26.08 3.45 -5.03
CA ALA A 165 -24.76 2.87 -5.25
C ALA A 165 -24.27 3.21 -6.66
N GLY A 166 -22.95 3.32 -6.79
CA GLY A 166 -22.25 3.47 -8.04
C GLY A 166 -21.34 2.26 -8.27
N GLY A 167 -21.00 2.02 -9.53
CA GLY A 167 -20.05 0.98 -9.91
C GLY A 167 -19.25 1.38 -11.15
N VAL A 168 -17.99 0.98 -11.20
CA VAL A 168 -17.12 1.15 -12.38
C VAL A 168 -16.37 -0.14 -12.65
N ASN A 169 -16.27 -0.53 -13.92
CA ASN A 169 -15.55 -1.74 -14.32
C ASN A 169 -14.08 -1.41 -14.58
N VAL A 170 -13.17 -2.11 -13.89
CA VAL A 170 -11.73 -1.90 -13.97
C VAL A 170 -11.05 -3.18 -14.42
N ARG A 171 -10.29 -3.13 -15.52
CA ARG A 171 -9.40 -4.23 -15.92
C ARG A 171 -8.15 -4.19 -15.06
N ILE A 172 -7.82 -5.28 -14.40
CA ILE A 172 -6.62 -5.40 -13.58
C ILE A 172 -5.37 -5.46 -14.47
N ASP A 173 -4.44 -4.55 -14.27
CA ASP A 173 -3.11 -4.57 -14.91
C ASP A 173 -2.03 -5.06 -13.93
N GLU A 174 -2.17 -4.74 -12.64
CA GLU A 174 -1.20 -5.07 -11.59
C GLU A 174 -1.93 -5.37 -10.28
N ILE A 175 -1.59 -6.46 -9.60
CA ILE A 175 -2.11 -6.77 -8.26
C ILE A 175 -1.05 -6.38 -7.24
N LEU A 176 -1.39 -5.43 -6.35
CA LEU A 176 -0.49 -4.96 -5.29
C LEU A 176 -0.64 -5.82 -4.03
N SER A 177 -1.87 -6.21 -3.71
CA SER A 177 -2.22 -7.11 -2.62
C SER A 177 -3.53 -7.82 -2.95
N ASP A 178 -3.52 -9.14 -2.95
CA ASP A 178 -4.74 -9.94 -3.03
C ASP A 178 -4.64 -11.09 -2.01
N PRO A 179 -4.99 -10.85 -0.75
CA PRO A 179 -4.98 -11.90 0.27
C PRO A 179 -5.94 -13.04 -0.06
N THR A 180 -6.99 -12.76 -0.84
CA THR A 180 -8.01 -13.75 -1.20
C THR A 180 -7.52 -14.74 -2.27
N GLY A 181 -6.58 -14.30 -3.11
CA GLY A 181 -6.06 -15.08 -4.24
C GLY A 181 -7.06 -15.29 -5.37
N ASN A 182 -8.15 -14.50 -5.39
CA ASN A 182 -9.23 -14.61 -6.36
C ASN A 182 -9.08 -13.69 -7.58
N LEU A 183 -8.21 -12.69 -7.52
CA LEU A 183 -8.03 -11.73 -8.61
C LEU A 183 -6.99 -12.22 -9.62
N THR A 184 -7.24 -11.96 -10.90
CA THR A 184 -6.30 -12.27 -11.99
C THR A 184 -5.98 -11.07 -12.86
N ILE A 185 -4.72 -10.96 -13.31
CA ILE A 185 -4.31 -9.90 -14.24
C ILE A 185 -5.03 -10.08 -15.59
N GLY A 186 -5.59 -8.98 -16.10
CA GLY A 186 -6.37 -8.93 -17.34
C GLY A 186 -7.88 -9.12 -17.14
N GLU A 187 -8.30 -9.54 -15.95
CA GLU A 187 -9.71 -9.66 -15.56
C GLU A 187 -10.36 -8.29 -15.40
N VAL A 188 -11.68 -8.22 -15.59
CA VAL A 188 -12.48 -7.00 -15.35
C VAL A 188 -13.28 -7.18 -14.07
N VAL A 189 -12.96 -6.38 -13.06
CA VAL A 189 -13.61 -6.35 -11.75
C VAL A 189 -14.54 -5.15 -11.65
N THR A 190 -15.72 -5.34 -11.09
CA THR A 190 -16.62 -4.22 -10.78
C THR A 190 -16.25 -3.60 -9.44
N VAL A 191 -15.86 -2.33 -9.44
CA VAL A 191 -15.58 -1.55 -8.24
C VAL A 191 -16.83 -0.79 -7.84
N GLY A 192 -17.48 -1.24 -6.79
CA GLY A 192 -18.70 -0.65 -6.25
C GLY A 192 -18.45 0.31 -5.10
N TYR A 193 -19.31 1.32 -4.98
CA TYR A 193 -19.22 2.32 -3.92
C TYR A 193 -20.60 2.90 -3.56
N PRO A 194 -20.85 3.26 -2.30
CA PRO A 194 -22.08 3.91 -1.91
C PRO A 194 -22.03 5.40 -2.31
N ILE A 195 -23.15 5.99 -2.71
CA ILE A 195 -23.27 7.42 -3.05
C ILE A 195 -23.54 8.21 -1.77
N VAL A 196 -22.63 8.06 -0.81
CA VAL A 196 -22.59 8.81 0.45
C VAL A 196 -21.15 9.19 0.75
N PRO A 197 -20.89 10.29 1.49
CA PRO A 197 -19.51 10.66 1.83
C PRO A 197 -18.78 9.50 2.52
N PRO A 198 -17.50 9.25 2.18
CA PRO A 198 -16.61 10.05 1.32
C PRO A 198 -16.71 9.78 -0.19
N PHE A 199 -17.51 8.80 -0.62
CA PHE A 199 -17.51 8.23 -1.98
C PHE A 199 -18.46 8.93 -2.97
N VAL A 200 -18.90 10.14 -2.66
CA VAL A 200 -20.03 10.81 -3.33
C VAL A 200 -19.81 10.99 -4.84
N TYR A 201 -18.56 11.04 -5.32
CA TYR A 201 -18.26 10.97 -6.75
C TYR A 201 -16.86 10.39 -6.99
N ILE A 202 -16.79 9.14 -7.44
CA ILE A 202 -15.58 8.63 -8.09
C ILE A 202 -15.58 9.20 -9.50
N SER A 203 -14.76 10.23 -9.72
CA SER A 203 -14.64 10.93 -10.99
C SER A 203 -13.63 10.22 -11.88
N VAL A 204 -14.05 9.12 -12.49
CA VAL A 204 -13.23 8.34 -13.43
C VAL A 204 -13.98 8.16 -14.75
N ALA A 205 -13.26 8.13 -15.85
CA ALA A 205 -13.75 7.92 -17.20
C ALA A 205 -13.16 6.66 -17.83
N VAL A 206 -13.77 6.15 -18.91
CA VAL A 206 -13.20 5.02 -19.67
C VAL A 206 -11.80 5.38 -20.17
N GLY A 207 -10.83 4.52 -19.88
CA GLY A 207 -9.41 4.72 -20.20
C GLY A 207 -8.58 5.23 -19.03
N ASP A 208 -9.20 5.74 -17.96
CA ASP A 208 -8.47 6.22 -16.79
C ASP A 208 -7.74 5.08 -16.10
N ARG A 209 -6.49 5.33 -15.69
CA ARG A 209 -5.76 4.44 -14.79
C ARG A 209 -6.13 4.71 -13.35
N VAL A 210 -6.41 3.66 -12.61
CA VAL A 210 -6.82 3.76 -11.21
C VAL A 210 -6.06 2.79 -10.33
N GLU A 211 -5.86 3.17 -9.07
CA GLU A 211 -5.52 2.27 -7.98
C GLU A 211 -6.77 2.08 -7.11
N VAL A 212 -7.12 0.83 -6.86
CA VAL A 212 -8.33 0.44 -6.15
C VAL A 212 -7.92 -0.33 -4.92
N CYS A 213 -8.42 0.09 -3.77
CA CYS A 213 -8.26 -0.59 -2.49
C CYS A 213 -9.65 -0.74 -1.86
N GLY A 214 -10.10 -1.96 -1.65
CA GLY A 214 -11.44 -2.21 -1.10
C GLY A 214 -11.67 -3.66 -0.76
N GLU A 215 -12.82 -3.96 -0.16
CA GLU A 215 -13.17 -5.33 0.24
C GLU A 215 -13.55 -6.16 -0.98
N TYR A 216 -12.88 -7.29 -1.18
CA TYR A 216 -13.29 -8.27 -2.17
C TYR A 216 -14.60 -8.93 -1.76
N ARG A 217 -15.50 -9.13 -2.72
CA ARG A 217 -16.78 -9.77 -2.52
C ARG A 217 -17.04 -10.78 -3.64
N ASP A 218 -17.62 -11.91 -3.27
CA ASP A 218 -18.02 -12.94 -4.23
C ASP A 218 -19.29 -12.51 -5.00
N ILE A 219 -19.45 -13.01 -6.22
CA ILE A 219 -20.67 -12.80 -7.03
C ILE A 219 -21.93 -13.32 -6.34
N GLU A 220 -21.82 -14.37 -5.52
CA GLU A 220 -22.94 -14.90 -4.74
C GLU A 220 -23.45 -13.90 -3.68
N GLU A 221 -22.63 -12.91 -3.31
CA GLU A 221 -22.99 -11.84 -2.37
C GLU A 221 -23.54 -10.58 -3.06
N ILE A 222 -23.57 -10.55 -4.40
CA ILE A 222 -24.05 -9.39 -5.15
C ILE A 222 -25.55 -9.22 -4.89
N PRO A 223 -26.00 -8.01 -4.52
CA PRO A 223 -27.42 -7.76 -4.38
C PRO A 223 -28.18 -8.00 -5.69
N ASP A 224 -29.34 -8.66 -5.63
CA ASP A 224 -30.18 -9.00 -6.80
C ASP A 224 -30.51 -7.84 -7.76
N TRP A 225 -30.35 -6.59 -7.31
CA TRP A 225 -30.63 -5.38 -8.07
C TRP A 225 -29.44 -4.87 -8.90
N TRP A 226 -28.27 -5.49 -8.78
CA TRP A 226 -27.11 -5.22 -9.63
C TRP A 226 -27.13 -6.12 -10.87
N SER A 227 -26.96 -5.52 -12.05
CA SER A 227 -26.86 -6.24 -13.33
C SER A 227 -25.66 -5.74 -14.11
N GLY A 228 -24.95 -6.63 -14.81
CA GLY A 228 -23.77 -6.26 -15.60
C GLY A 228 -22.47 -6.14 -14.80
N VAL A 229 -22.47 -6.67 -13.58
CA VAL A 229 -21.30 -6.92 -12.75
C VAL A 229 -20.46 -8.07 -13.33
N GLY A 230 -19.14 -7.98 -13.19
CA GLY A 230 -18.23 -9.09 -13.49
C GLY A 230 -18.43 -10.27 -12.54
N GLU A 231 -17.67 -11.36 -12.77
CA GLU A 231 -17.63 -12.52 -11.86
C GLU A 231 -17.07 -12.17 -10.47
N HIS A 232 -16.37 -11.03 -10.37
CA HIS A 232 -15.76 -10.53 -9.15
C HIS A 232 -16.07 -9.04 -8.97
N TRP A 233 -16.25 -8.62 -7.72
CA TRP A 233 -16.47 -7.22 -7.40
C TRP A 233 -15.76 -6.81 -6.10
N VAL A 234 -15.47 -5.51 -6.01
CA VAL A 234 -14.73 -4.89 -4.91
C VAL A 234 -15.56 -3.74 -4.37
N TRP A 235 -15.86 -3.76 -3.08
CA TRP A 235 -16.75 -2.80 -2.44
C TRP A 235 -15.98 -1.76 -1.62
N LEU A 236 -16.19 -0.48 -1.96
CA LEU A 236 -15.58 0.66 -1.29
C LEU A 236 -16.56 1.22 -0.27
N HIS A 237 -16.42 0.93 1.02
CA HIS A 237 -17.40 1.37 2.02
C HIS A 237 -16.79 1.82 3.34
N GLU A 238 -15.58 1.34 3.65
CA GLU A 238 -14.80 1.80 4.80
C GLU A 238 -13.98 3.05 4.46
N ALA A 239 -13.59 3.82 5.48
CA ALA A 239 -12.94 5.13 5.28
C ALA A 239 -11.55 5.06 4.61
N ASP A 240 -10.91 3.91 4.65
CA ASP A 240 -9.62 3.61 4.03
C ASP A 240 -9.74 2.94 2.65
N HIS A 241 -10.95 2.57 2.22
CA HIS A 241 -11.19 2.12 0.85
C HIS A 241 -11.09 3.31 -0.13
N PHE A 242 -10.58 3.06 -1.34
CA PHE A 242 -10.46 4.09 -2.36
C PHE A 242 -10.47 3.53 -3.78
N CYS A 243 -10.89 4.36 -4.73
CA CYS A 243 -10.54 4.25 -6.14
C CYS A 243 -9.91 5.59 -6.54
N ARG A 244 -8.59 5.60 -6.68
CA ARG A 244 -7.80 6.81 -6.89
C ARG A 244 -7.30 6.84 -8.33
N LEU A 245 -7.54 7.93 -9.03
CA LEU A 245 -6.95 8.20 -10.33
C LEU A 245 -5.41 8.25 -10.21
N LEU A 246 -4.72 7.52 -11.07
CA LEU A 246 -3.28 7.57 -11.18
C LEU A 246 -2.91 8.53 -12.30
N SER A 247 -2.06 9.51 -11.97
CA SER A 247 -1.46 10.38 -12.96
C SER A 247 -0.63 9.56 -13.95
N PRO A 248 -0.67 9.90 -15.25
CA PRO A 248 0.25 9.35 -16.22
C PRO A 248 1.70 9.61 -15.80
N THR A 249 2.60 8.72 -16.22
CA THR A 249 4.02 8.81 -15.87
C THR A 249 4.85 9.02 -17.12
N ALA A 250 5.95 9.76 -16.98
CA ALA A 250 7.03 9.78 -17.94
C ALA A 250 8.32 9.28 -17.26
N ALA A 251 9.29 8.85 -18.06
CA ALA A 251 10.62 8.52 -17.57
C ALA A 251 11.66 8.67 -18.69
N ALA A 252 12.82 9.23 -18.34
CA ALA A 252 14.01 9.12 -19.17
C ALA A 252 14.45 7.65 -19.26
N SER A 253 14.89 7.21 -20.43
CA SER A 253 15.24 5.82 -20.69
C SER A 253 16.34 5.64 -21.75
N SER A 254 16.86 4.41 -21.83
CA SER A 254 17.70 3.96 -22.94
C SER A 254 16.87 3.61 -24.19
N ALA A 255 17.54 3.37 -25.31
CA ALA A 255 16.92 2.85 -26.54
C ALA A 255 16.14 1.53 -26.37
N THR A 256 16.39 0.79 -25.29
CA THR A 256 15.68 -0.46 -24.96
C THR A 256 14.56 -0.27 -23.95
N GLY A 257 14.26 0.96 -23.53
CA GLY A 257 13.24 1.26 -22.53
C GLY A 257 13.63 0.91 -21.10
N THR A 258 14.93 0.92 -20.78
CA THR A 258 15.38 0.80 -19.39
C THR A 258 15.43 2.21 -18.78
N PRO A 259 14.71 2.49 -17.69
CA PRO A 259 14.76 3.80 -17.03
C PRO A 259 16.19 4.21 -16.65
N ARG A 260 16.52 5.49 -16.83
CA ARG A 260 17.85 6.07 -16.57
C ARG A 260 17.75 7.56 -16.23
N ASP A 261 18.38 7.97 -15.13
CA ASP A 261 18.35 9.37 -14.64
C ASP A 261 19.67 10.11 -14.83
N SER A 262 20.62 9.53 -15.57
CA SER A 262 21.96 10.09 -15.76
C SER A 262 22.56 9.75 -17.11
N TYR A 263 23.01 10.79 -17.80
CA TYR A 263 23.56 10.75 -19.15
C TYR A 263 24.88 11.51 -19.25
N GLN A 264 25.74 11.05 -20.16
CA GLN A 264 26.87 11.82 -20.67
C GLN A 264 26.44 12.67 -21.88
N ASP A 265 27.16 13.74 -22.17
CA ASP A 265 26.88 14.63 -23.31
C ASP A 265 26.99 14.00 -24.70
N ASN A 266 27.51 12.78 -24.79
CA ASN A 266 27.64 11.96 -26.00
C ASN A 266 26.73 10.72 -25.98
N GLU A 267 25.63 10.76 -25.24
CA GLU A 267 24.58 9.75 -25.26
C GLU A 267 23.30 10.33 -25.86
N ASP A 268 22.42 9.45 -26.33
CA ASP A 268 21.07 9.80 -26.75
C ASP A 268 20.08 9.58 -25.59
N ILE A 269 19.06 10.43 -25.48
CA ILE A 269 17.98 10.28 -24.49
C ILE A 269 16.72 9.78 -25.19
N TYR A 270 16.16 8.71 -24.66
CA TYR A 270 14.85 8.18 -25.05
C TYR A 270 13.85 8.44 -23.94
N VAL A 271 12.57 8.56 -24.28
CA VAL A 271 11.48 8.75 -23.32
C VAL A 271 10.54 7.57 -23.43
N MET A 272 10.03 7.15 -22.28
CA MET A 272 8.89 6.25 -22.20
C MET A 272 7.88 6.79 -21.18
N GLY A 273 6.67 6.23 -21.19
CA GLY A 273 5.66 6.62 -20.22
C GLY A 273 4.47 5.67 -20.22
N SER A 274 3.57 5.82 -19.24
CA SER A 274 2.40 4.96 -19.09
C SER A 274 1.19 5.69 -18.52
N GLY A 275 0.00 5.14 -18.73
CA GLY A 275 -1.25 5.68 -18.20
C GLY A 275 -1.93 6.74 -19.07
N PHE A 276 -1.54 6.83 -20.34
CA PHE A 276 -2.14 7.77 -21.29
C PHE A 276 -3.39 7.18 -21.96
N PRO A 277 -4.30 8.03 -22.47
CA PRO A 277 -5.38 7.59 -23.34
C PRO A 277 -4.86 6.79 -24.55
N SER A 278 -5.35 5.57 -24.74
CA SER A 278 -4.83 4.67 -25.77
C SER A 278 -5.05 5.19 -27.20
N GLY A 279 -4.05 5.04 -28.08
CA GLY A 279 -4.19 5.37 -29.50
C GLY A 279 -4.21 6.87 -29.83
N THR A 280 -3.77 7.72 -28.89
CA THR A 280 -3.56 9.15 -29.14
C THR A 280 -2.12 9.44 -29.54
N ASP A 281 -1.90 10.58 -30.18
CA ASP A 281 -0.57 11.16 -30.38
C ASP A 281 -0.24 12.07 -29.18
N VAL A 282 1.04 12.21 -28.85
CA VAL A 282 1.52 13.02 -27.72
C VAL A 282 2.71 13.88 -28.12
N HIS A 283 2.88 15.01 -27.46
CA HIS A 283 4.11 15.80 -27.55
C HIS A 283 5.02 15.50 -26.36
N ILE A 284 6.29 15.22 -26.65
CA ILE A 284 7.28 14.89 -25.63
C ILE A 284 8.28 16.05 -25.56
N PHE A 285 8.34 16.70 -24.40
CA PHE A 285 9.20 17.83 -24.13
C PHE A 285 10.33 17.43 -23.18
N VAL A 286 11.55 17.85 -23.50
CA VAL A 286 12.63 17.94 -22.51
C VAL A 286 12.82 19.40 -22.12
N VAL A 287 12.68 19.68 -20.83
CA VAL A 287 12.67 21.02 -20.26
C VAL A 287 13.69 21.12 -19.12
N VAL A 288 14.23 22.31 -18.88
CA VAL A 288 15.10 22.54 -17.70
C VAL A 288 14.29 22.27 -16.42
N ASP A 289 14.93 21.60 -15.45
CA ASP A 289 14.33 21.23 -14.16
C ASP A 289 13.61 22.40 -13.49
N ARG A 290 12.38 22.14 -13.03
CA ARG A 290 11.57 23.09 -12.28
C ARG A 290 10.45 22.42 -11.50
N ASP A 291 9.90 23.15 -10.53
CA ASP A 291 8.64 22.75 -9.89
C ASP A 291 7.47 22.85 -10.88
N TRP A 292 6.70 21.77 -11.00
CA TRP A 292 5.49 21.66 -11.82
C TRP A 292 4.24 21.64 -10.97
N ASN A 293 3.27 22.47 -11.32
CA ASN A 293 1.93 22.46 -10.76
C ASN A 293 0.90 22.27 -11.87
N ASP A 294 -0.26 21.72 -11.52
CA ASP A 294 -1.39 21.58 -12.43
C ASP A 294 -1.77 22.95 -13.04
N GLY A 295 -1.83 23.00 -14.37
CA GLY A 295 -2.09 24.21 -15.16
C GLY A 295 -0.85 25.05 -15.48
N ASP A 296 0.36 24.64 -15.11
CA ASP A 296 1.58 25.36 -15.49
C ASP A 296 1.82 25.26 -17.02
N PRO A 297 2.11 26.38 -17.71
CA PRO A 297 2.40 26.32 -19.14
C PRO A 297 3.73 25.59 -19.37
N ILE A 298 3.74 24.69 -20.36
CA ILE A 298 4.95 24.04 -20.83
C ILE A 298 5.77 25.11 -21.55
N PRO A 299 6.94 25.50 -21.02
CA PRO A 299 7.56 26.75 -21.42
C PRO A 299 8.19 26.62 -22.80
N SER A 300 7.73 27.40 -23.78
CA SER A 300 8.34 27.43 -25.12
C SER A 300 9.81 27.90 -25.10
N GLN A 301 10.24 28.55 -24.02
CA GLN A 301 11.64 28.90 -23.75
C GLN A 301 12.22 27.93 -22.71
N GLY A 302 13.33 27.27 -23.03
CA GLY A 302 13.92 26.25 -22.16
C GLY A 302 13.55 24.81 -22.54
N VAL A 303 12.68 24.62 -23.55
CA VAL A 303 12.60 23.35 -24.28
C VAL A 303 13.92 23.12 -24.99
N VAL A 304 14.58 22.01 -24.67
CA VAL A 304 15.82 21.63 -25.34
C VAL A 304 15.56 20.68 -26.49
N ALA A 305 14.50 19.88 -26.41
CA ALA A 305 14.06 19.01 -27.47
C ALA A 305 12.54 18.77 -27.43
N VAL A 306 11.96 18.57 -28.61
CA VAL A 306 10.57 18.13 -28.81
C VAL A 306 10.58 16.93 -29.73
N SER A 307 9.80 15.91 -29.39
CA SER A 307 9.52 14.78 -30.25
C SER A 307 8.04 14.44 -30.19
N ASP A 308 7.56 13.71 -31.19
CA ASP A 308 6.20 13.20 -31.23
C ASP A 308 6.21 11.70 -30.92
N GLY A 309 5.24 11.25 -30.14
CA GLY A 309 5.03 9.84 -29.81
C GLY A 309 3.60 9.41 -30.14
N THR A 310 3.39 8.09 -30.20
CA THR A 310 2.05 7.51 -30.29
C THR A 310 1.85 6.58 -29.11
N VAL A 311 0.72 6.72 -28.42
CA VAL A 311 0.33 5.88 -27.30
C VAL A 311 -0.18 4.55 -27.82
N SER A 312 0.34 3.46 -27.26
CA SER A 312 -0.09 2.10 -27.58
C SER A 312 -1.56 1.85 -27.21
N THR A 313 -2.08 0.67 -27.57
CA THR A 313 -3.41 0.23 -27.13
C THR A 313 -3.49 -0.05 -25.62
N SER A 314 -2.35 -0.16 -24.93
CA SER A 314 -2.28 -0.33 -23.47
C SER A 314 -2.13 0.99 -22.72
N GLY A 315 -2.06 2.14 -23.41
CA GLY A 315 -1.83 3.43 -22.76
C GLY A 315 -0.35 3.73 -22.50
N ASP A 316 0.56 3.03 -23.18
CA ASP A 316 2.00 3.18 -23.01
C ASP A 316 2.65 3.94 -24.16
N VAL A 317 3.61 4.79 -23.85
CA VAL A 317 4.55 5.38 -24.81
C VAL A 317 5.83 4.55 -24.75
N GLY A 318 6.15 3.83 -25.83
CA GLY A 318 7.40 3.09 -25.95
C GLY A 318 8.63 4.01 -26.02
N PRO A 319 9.86 3.48 -26.06
CA PRO A 319 11.07 4.30 -26.13
C PRO A 319 11.09 5.17 -27.39
N VAL A 320 10.94 6.48 -27.23
CA VAL A 320 11.01 7.49 -28.31
C VAL A 320 12.30 8.30 -28.14
N LEU A 321 13.14 8.35 -29.19
CA LEU A 321 14.31 9.24 -29.20
C LEU A 321 13.81 10.69 -29.12
N VAL A 322 14.09 11.38 -28.01
CA VAL A 322 13.69 12.78 -27.81
C VAL A 322 14.84 13.74 -28.02
N TRP A 323 16.06 13.36 -27.60
CA TRP A 323 17.21 14.25 -27.66
C TRP A 323 18.45 13.48 -28.11
N GLN A 324 18.89 13.78 -29.33
CA GLN A 324 20.09 13.22 -29.93
C GLN A 324 21.34 14.00 -29.49
N GLU A 325 22.46 13.31 -29.30
CA GLU A 325 23.76 13.94 -29.03
C GLU A 325 24.14 15.03 -30.07
N PRO A 326 24.89 16.09 -29.70
CA PRO A 326 25.48 16.35 -28.38
C PRO A 326 24.48 16.96 -27.40
N LEU A 327 24.42 16.42 -26.19
CA LEU A 327 23.57 16.95 -25.13
C LEU A 327 24.24 18.14 -24.44
N VAL A 328 23.41 18.99 -23.83
CA VAL A 328 23.88 20.11 -23.00
C VAL A 328 23.86 19.66 -21.55
N SER A 329 24.96 19.87 -20.82
CA SER A 329 25.03 19.55 -19.40
C SER A 329 24.06 20.39 -18.58
N GLY A 330 23.31 19.75 -17.69
CA GLY A 330 22.26 20.38 -16.91
C GLY A 330 21.36 19.37 -16.22
N GLU A 331 20.33 19.91 -15.59
CA GLU A 331 19.27 19.20 -14.87
C GLU A 331 17.96 19.44 -15.63
N TYR A 332 17.20 18.38 -15.88
CA TYR A 332 16.08 18.39 -16.81
C TYR A 332 14.91 17.54 -16.31
N ASP A 333 13.71 17.90 -16.76
CA ASP A 333 12.50 17.09 -16.64
C ASP A 333 12.02 16.65 -18.03
N ILE A 334 11.18 15.61 -18.03
CA ILE A 334 10.40 15.22 -19.21
C ILE A 334 8.93 15.45 -18.91
N VAL A 335 8.25 16.10 -19.86
CA VAL A 335 6.80 16.25 -19.86
C VAL A 335 6.25 15.61 -21.13
N ILE A 336 5.33 14.66 -20.99
CA ILE A 336 4.54 14.10 -22.08
C ILE A 336 3.17 14.79 -22.04
N ASP A 337 2.99 15.77 -22.90
CA ASP A 337 1.73 16.48 -23.12
C ASP A 337 0.80 15.60 -23.96
N ALA A 338 -0.17 14.99 -23.29
CA ALA A 338 -1.01 13.97 -23.88
C ALA A 338 -2.21 14.55 -24.63
N ASN A 339 -2.63 15.77 -24.30
CA ASN A 339 -3.75 16.45 -24.95
C ASN A 339 -3.30 17.55 -25.93
N GLN A 340 -1.98 17.77 -26.06
CA GLN A 340 -1.31 18.67 -26.99
C GLN A 340 -1.78 20.13 -26.82
N ASN A 341 -1.93 20.58 -25.57
CA ASN A 341 -2.41 21.92 -25.24
C ASN A 341 -1.29 22.88 -24.75
N ASP A 342 -0.04 22.41 -24.66
CA ASP A 342 1.12 23.11 -24.13
C ASP A 342 0.97 23.57 -22.65
N ILE A 343 0.15 22.89 -21.86
CA ILE A 343 -0.11 23.13 -20.43
C ILE A 343 0.01 21.80 -19.70
N TYR A 344 0.79 21.76 -18.62
CA TYR A 344 0.91 20.56 -17.81
C TYR A 344 -0.35 20.33 -16.96
N ASP A 345 -1.11 19.30 -17.31
CA ASP A 345 -2.31 18.84 -16.62
C ASP A 345 -1.98 17.56 -15.82
N ILE A 346 -1.93 17.62 -14.49
CA ILE A 346 -1.43 16.51 -13.64
C ILE A 346 -2.22 15.19 -13.81
N ALA A 347 -3.48 15.28 -14.24
CA ALA A 347 -4.36 14.14 -14.44
C ALA A 347 -4.26 13.54 -15.86
N ILE A 348 -3.65 14.24 -16.81
CA ILE A 348 -3.68 13.91 -18.25
C ILE A 348 -2.27 13.73 -18.81
N ASP A 349 -1.31 14.48 -18.30
CA ASP A 349 0.07 14.50 -18.78
C ASP A 349 0.99 13.65 -17.92
N GLY A 350 2.09 13.20 -18.53
CA GLY A 350 3.13 12.46 -17.84
C GLY A 350 4.26 13.39 -17.43
N LEU A 351 4.68 13.30 -16.17
CA LEU A 351 5.88 13.96 -15.66
C LEU A 351 6.90 12.91 -15.25
N ASP A 352 8.18 13.16 -15.54
CA ASP A 352 9.27 12.34 -15.03
C ASP A 352 9.35 12.45 -13.51
N SER A 353 9.35 11.32 -12.81
CA SER A 353 9.32 11.31 -11.36
C SER A 353 10.70 11.67 -10.81
N GLY A 354 10.83 12.86 -10.22
CA GLY A 354 12.09 13.32 -9.62
C GLY A 354 12.14 14.84 -9.57
N SER A 355 13.13 15.38 -8.87
CA SER A 355 13.56 16.77 -9.06
C SER A 355 15.07 16.83 -8.78
N PRO A 356 15.91 16.84 -9.83
CA PRO A 356 15.51 16.80 -11.25
C PRO A 356 14.98 15.44 -11.70
N GLY A 357 14.23 15.40 -12.80
CA GLY A 357 13.89 14.14 -13.49
C GLY A 357 15.14 13.36 -13.92
N PHE A 358 16.09 14.02 -14.61
CA PHE A 358 17.39 13.44 -14.96
C PHE A 358 18.50 14.48 -15.09
N VAL A 359 19.76 13.99 -15.11
CA VAL A 359 20.96 14.84 -15.19
C VAL A 359 21.83 14.49 -16.40
N VAL A 360 22.27 15.52 -17.13
CA VAL A 360 23.30 15.40 -18.17
C VAL A 360 24.61 15.95 -17.63
N THR A 361 25.65 15.12 -17.68
CA THR A 361 27.00 15.49 -17.27
C THR A 361 27.94 15.50 -18.46
N SER A 362 28.85 16.47 -18.52
CA SER A 362 29.86 16.48 -19.57
C SER A 362 30.76 15.26 -19.43
N ALA A 363 31.02 14.56 -20.53
CA ALA A 363 32.00 13.50 -20.56
C ALA A 363 33.31 14.04 -20.00
N LYS A 364 33.76 13.46 -18.89
CA LYS A 364 35.08 13.79 -18.34
C LYS A 364 36.06 13.58 -19.49
N PRO A 365 36.87 14.60 -19.87
CA PRO A 365 37.81 14.46 -20.96
C PRO A 365 38.67 13.23 -20.67
N VAL A 366 38.43 12.14 -21.42
CA VAL A 366 39.29 10.96 -21.32
C VAL A 366 40.65 11.49 -21.72
N PRO A 367 41.68 11.40 -20.86
CA PRO A 367 43.01 11.84 -21.23
C PRO A 367 43.37 11.10 -22.51
N ALA A 368 43.36 11.80 -23.64
CA ALA A 368 43.81 11.23 -24.88
C ALA A 368 45.27 10.86 -24.62
N LEU A 369 45.59 9.56 -24.67
CA LEU A 369 46.97 9.12 -24.54
C LEU A 369 47.77 9.91 -25.57
N THR A 370 48.67 10.75 -25.08
CA THR A 370 49.53 11.51 -25.98
C THR A 370 50.34 10.52 -26.79
N SER A 371 50.75 10.88 -28.01
CA SER A 371 51.59 10.01 -28.84
C SER A 371 52.84 9.52 -28.08
N ILE A 372 53.34 10.32 -27.13
CA ILE A 372 54.45 9.98 -26.25
C ILE A 372 54.07 8.84 -25.28
N GLU A 373 52.92 8.91 -24.62
CA GLU A 373 52.46 7.87 -23.70
C GLU A 373 52.18 6.55 -24.43
N VAL A 374 51.63 6.61 -25.64
CA VAL A 374 51.45 5.41 -26.49
C VAL A 374 52.82 4.79 -26.84
N ILE A 375 53.82 5.61 -27.21
CA ILE A 375 55.17 5.13 -27.51
C ILE A 375 55.82 4.49 -26.27
N VAL A 376 55.67 5.09 -25.08
CA VAL A 376 56.20 4.55 -23.83
C VAL A 376 55.53 3.22 -23.48
N LEU A 377 54.20 3.12 -23.64
CA LEU A 377 53.44 1.89 -23.38
C LEU A 377 53.86 0.76 -24.34
N VAL A 378 53.96 1.05 -25.64
CA VAL A 378 54.41 0.08 -26.65
C VAL A 378 55.86 -0.33 -26.38
N GLY A 379 56.73 0.61 -26.02
CA GLY A 379 58.12 0.34 -25.65
C GLY A 379 58.22 -0.58 -24.43
N LEU A 380 57.43 -0.31 -23.38
CA LEU A 380 57.39 -1.13 -22.17
C LEU A 380 56.89 -2.56 -22.47
N LEU A 381 55.84 -2.69 -23.29
CA LEU A 381 55.32 -4.00 -23.71
C LEU A 381 56.36 -4.79 -24.52
N CYS A 382 57.12 -4.15 -25.41
CA CYS A 382 58.22 -4.78 -26.14
C CYS A 382 59.32 -5.29 -25.19
N VAL A 383 59.71 -4.50 -24.19
CA VAL A 383 60.71 -4.91 -23.19
C VAL A 383 60.23 -6.10 -22.36
N ILE A 384 58.98 -6.07 -21.88
CA ILE A 384 58.39 -7.19 -21.13
C ILE A 384 58.32 -8.46 -22.01
N GLY A 385 57.94 -8.31 -23.28
CA GLY A 385 57.93 -9.41 -24.26
C GLY A 385 59.30 -10.05 -24.43
N VAL A 386 60.36 -9.25 -24.62
CA VAL A 386 61.74 -9.74 -24.75
C VAL A 386 62.20 -10.46 -23.47
N ILE A 387 61.89 -9.92 -22.29
CA ILE A 387 62.23 -10.56 -21.00
C ILE A 387 61.54 -11.92 -20.86
N ARG A 388 60.25 -12.03 -21.23
CA ARG A 388 59.51 -13.30 -21.18
C ARG A 388 60.03 -14.33 -22.17
N ILE A 389 60.38 -13.91 -23.39
CA ILE A 389 60.97 -14.80 -24.39
C ILE A 389 62.31 -15.33 -23.90
N ARG A 390 63.17 -14.45 -23.39
CA ARG A 390 64.49 -14.85 -22.88
C ARG A 390 64.40 -15.87 -21.74
N ARG A 391 63.50 -15.66 -20.78
CA ARG A 391 63.25 -16.61 -19.67
C ARG A 391 62.69 -17.97 -20.10
N ARG A 392 62.22 -18.13 -21.34
CA ARG A 392 61.73 -19.42 -21.86
C ARG A 392 62.85 -20.24 -22.51
N PHE A 393 63.95 -19.60 -22.89
CA PHE A 393 65.09 -20.23 -23.55
C PHE A 393 66.31 -20.44 -22.64
N GLU A 394 66.25 -19.91 -21.41
CA GLU A 394 67.10 -20.30 -20.28
C GLU A 394 66.35 -21.35 -19.45
#